data_AF-A0A2A2H9S4-F1
#
_entry.id   AF-A0A2A2H9S4-F1
#
_cell.length_a   1.000
_cell.length_b   1.000
_cell.length_c   1.000
_cell.angle_alpha   90.00
_cell.angle_beta   90.00
_cell.angle_gamma   90.00
#
_symmetry.space_group_name_H-M   'P 1'
#
loop_
_entity.id
_entity.type
_entity.pdbx_description
1 polymer ?
#
loop_
_entity_poly.entity_id
_entity_poly.type
_entity_poly.pdbx_seq_one_letter_code
_entity_poly.pdbx_strand_id
1 'polypeptide(L)'
;MANNMIQWRPIIIGTIIAVILSVLSMLSSGLLTADFLLAGIAVGFIVGAKIKDGAINGTIMGVIGAVIFLIILVIIYAAQGYGSLITSILSYLVIYVVADIILAIVGGVLGSVIRAEIKETPVQE
;
A
#
# COMPACT_ATOMS: atom_id res chain seq x y z
N MET A 1 -2.92 -18.66 20.91
CA MET A 1 -3.38 -17.66 19.92
C MET A 1 -2.91 -18.12 18.55
N ALA A 2 -3.81 -18.37 17.61
CA ALA A 2 -3.43 -18.80 16.26
C ALA A 2 -2.47 -17.76 15.66
N ASN A 3 -1.27 -18.21 15.33
CA ASN A 3 -0.20 -17.40 14.75
C ASN A 3 -0.54 -17.21 13.26
N ASN A 4 -1.63 -16.49 12.97
CA ASN A 4 -2.03 -16.21 11.60
C ASN A 4 -1.05 -15.18 11.04
N MET A 5 -0.20 -15.65 10.13
CA MET A 5 0.76 -14.81 9.40
C MET A 5 0.06 -13.70 8.60
N ILE A 6 -1.23 -13.88 8.29
CA ILE A 6 -2.08 -12.91 7.59
C ILE A 6 -3.05 -12.26 8.58
N GLN A 7 -2.98 -10.94 8.70
CA GLN A 7 -3.83 -10.13 9.55
C GLN A 7 -4.70 -9.20 8.69
N TRP A 8 -5.97 -9.58 8.50
CA TRP A 8 -6.90 -8.84 7.64
C TRP A 8 -7.22 -7.42 8.13
N ARG A 9 -7.27 -7.18 9.44
CA ARG A 9 -7.54 -5.84 9.99
C ARG A 9 -6.48 -4.81 9.54
N PRO A 10 -5.16 -5.04 9.76
CA PRO A 10 -4.12 -4.18 9.20
C PRO A 10 -4.19 -4.02 7.68
N ILE A 11 -4.43 -5.10 6.94
CA ILE A 11 -4.54 -5.05 5.47
C ILE A 11 -5.65 -4.09 5.03
N ILE A 12 -6.84 -4.19 5.63
CA ILE A 12 -7.98 -3.33 5.31
C ILE A 12 -7.65 -1.88 5.65
N ILE A 13 -7.08 -1.62 6.83
CA ILE A 13 -6.69 -0.26 7.25
C ILE A 13 -5.67 0.34 6.26
N GLY A 14 -4.62 -0.41 5.93
CA GLY A 14 -3.60 0.03 4.97
C GLY A 14 -4.17 0.28 3.59
N THR A 15 -5.08 -0.58 3.12
CA THR A 15 -5.75 -0.40 1.82
C THR A 15 -6.56 0.90 1.79
N ILE A 16 -7.32 1.19 2.85
CA ILE A 16 -8.10 2.43 2.97
C ILE A 16 -7.16 3.65 2.97
N ILE A 17 -6.05 3.58 3.71
CA ILE A 17 -5.04 4.65 3.74
C ILE A 17 -4.45 4.87 2.34
N ALA A 18 -4.02 3.80 1.67
CA ALA A 18 -3.44 3.89 0.33
C ALA A 18 -4.41 4.56 -0.65
N VAL A 19 -5.67 4.10 -0.70
CA VAL A 19 -6.67 4.65 -1.62
C VAL A 19 -6.96 6.13 -1.33
N ILE A 20 -7.14 6.51 -0.06
CA ILE A 20 -7.40 7.91 0.31
C ILE A 20 -6.21 8.79 -0.08
N LEU A 21 -4.98 8.38 0.27
CA LEU A 21 -3.78 9.13 -0.06
C LEU A 21 -3.60 9.27 -1.56
N SER A 22 -3.78 8.18 -2.33
CA SER A 22 -3.65 8.24 -3.79
C SER A 22 -4.68 9.16 -4.44
N VAL A 23 -5.93 9.18 -3.95
CA VAL A 23 -6.93 10.15 -4.42
C VAL A 23 -6.52 11.59 -4.09
N LEU A 24 -5.99 11.86 -2.89
CA LEU A 24 -5.50 13.18 -2.51
C LEU A 24 -4.26 13.61 -3.32
N SER A 25 -3.34 12.69 -3.59
CA SER A 25 -2.16 12.90 -4.43
C SER A 25 -2.57 13.24 -5.88
N MET A 26 -3.61 12.61 -6.42
CA MET A 26 -4.16 12.97 -7.73
C MET A 26 -4.68 14.41 -7.76
N LEU A 27 -5.39 14.87 -6.72
CA LEU A 27 -5.92 16.24 -6.65
C LEU A 27 -4.83 17.30 -6.55
N SER A 28 -3.69 16.95 -5.94
CA SER A 28 -2.56 17.85 -5.72
C SER A 28 -1.46 17.76 -6.78
N SER A 29 -1.62 16.90 -7.79
CA SER A 29 -0.54 16.53 -8.74
C SER A 29 0.74 16.03 -8.04
N GLY A 30 0.59 15.42 -6.86
CA GLY A 30 1.67 14.93 -6.01
C GLY A 30 2.27 13.59 -6.47
N LEU A 31 3.26 13.11 -5.71
CA LEU A 31 3.93 11.82 -5.92
C LEU A 31 3.01 10.65 -5.53
N LEU A 32 2.28 10.12 -6.51
CA LEU A 32 1.30 9.02 -6.37
C LEU A 32 1.88 7.73 -5.76
N THR A 33 3.19 7.50 -5.90
CA THR A 33 3.83 6.25 -5.50
C THR A 33 4.23 6.20 -4.02
N ALA A 34 4.44 7.35 -3.37
CA ALA A 34 4.80 7.40 -1.95
C ALA A 34 3.64 6.94 -1.05
N ASP A 35 2.41 7.00 -1.53
CA ASP A 35 1.20 6.65 -0.80
C ASP A 35 1.18 5.17 -0.40
N PHE A 36 1.57 4.28 -1.30
CA PHE A 36 1.67 2.85 -1.04
C PHE A 36 2.81 2.50 -0.09
N LEU A 37 3.91 3.26 -0.13
CA LEU A 37 5.00 3.12 0.83
C LEU A 37 4.53 3.47 2.24
N LEU A 38 3.86 4.62 2.41
CA LEU A 38 3.33 5.08 3.69
C LEU A 38 2.26 4.14 4.24
N ALA A 39 1.33 3.69 3.38
CA ALA A 39 0.34 2.68 3.76
C ALA A 39 1.00 1.37 4.17
N GLY A 40 2.04 0.93 3.43
CA GLY A 40 2.83 -0.25 3.76
C GLY A 40 3.48 -0.13 5.15
N ILE A 41 4.10 1.01 5.44
CA ILE A 41 4.70 1.31 6.75
C ILE A 41 3.65 1.19 7.85
N ALA A 42 2.46 1.76 7.66
CA ALA A 42 1.38 1.64 8.63
C ALA A 42 0.97 0.18 8.87
N VAL A 43 0.83 -0.63 7.80
CA VAL A 43 0.50 -2.07 7.91
C VAL A 43 1.58 -2.80 8.70
N GLY A 44 2.85 -2.67 8.31
CA GLY A 44 3.97 -3.35 8.97
C GLY A 44 4.07 -3.00 10.46
N PHE A 45 3.87 -1.72 10.78
CA PHE A 45 3.90 -1.21 12.14
C PHE A 45 2.80 -1.81 13.02
N ILE A 46 1.58 -1.94 12.48
CA ILE A 46 0.42 -2.49 13.19
C ILE A 46 0.56 -4.01 13.37
N VAL A 47 0.98 -4.72 12.32
CA VAL A 47 1.08 -6.20 12.28
C VAL A 47 2.06 -6.74 13.32
N GLY A 48 3.18 -6.04 13.52
CA GLY A 48 4.13 -6.31 14.60
C GLY A 48 5.60 -6.28 14.19
N ALA A 49 6.46 -6.61 15.14
CA ALA A 49 7.93 -6.50 15.04
C ALA A 49 8.59 -7.56 14.13
N LYS A 50 7.87 -8.59 13.70
CA LYS A 50 8.45 -9.62 12.83
C LYS A 50 8.44 -9.13 11.39
N ILE A 51 9.63 -8.92 10.82
CA ILE A 51 9.82 -8.46 9.43
C ILE A 51 9.02 -9.31 8.43
N LYS A 52 9.02 -10.65 8.63
CA LYS A 52 8.27 -11.58 7.77
C LYS A 52 6.77 -11.29 7.75
N ASP A 53 6.19 -10.92 8.88
CA ASP A 53 4.76 -10.64 8.97
C ASP A 53 4.45 -9.31 8.28
N GLY A 54 5.30 -8.29 8.45
CA GLY A 54 5.21 -7.03 7.72
C GLY A 54 5.29 -7.19 6.20
N ALA A 55 6.25 -7.97 5.71
CA ALA A 55 6.41 -8.23 4.27
C ALA A 55 5.17 -8.92 3.66
N ILE A 56 4.64 -9.95 4.33
CA ILE A 56 3.48 -10.71 3.83
C ILE A 56 2.23 -9.83 3.80
N ASN A 57 1.94 -9.12 4.89
CA ASN A 57 0.75 -8.27 4.97
C ASN A 57 0.89 -7.04 4.06
N GLY A 58 2.09 -6.47 3.94
CA GLY A 58 2.40 -5.41 2.97
C GLY A 58 2.21 -5.86 1.53
N THR A 59 2.61 -7.10 1.18
CA THR A 59 2.37 -7.68 -0.16
C THR A 59 0.87 -7.77 -0.45
N ILE A 60 0.09 -8.37 0.46
CA ILE A 60 -1.34 -8.60 0.24
C ILE A 60 -2.07 -7.25 0.16
N MET A 61 -1.74 -6.31 1.05
CA MET A 61 -2.29 -4.95 0.99
C MET A 61 -1.91 -4.25 -0.31
N GLY A 62 -0.65 -4.33 -0.74
CA GLY A 62 -0.18 -3.74 -1.99
C GLY A 62 -0.94 -4.26 -3.20
N VAL A 63 -1.15 -5.57 -3.30
CA VAL A 63 -1.92 -6.17 -4.40
C VAL A 63 -3.37 -5.69 -4.38
N ILE A 64 -4.05 -5.76 -3.24
CA ILE A 64 -5.45 -5.34 -3.12
C ILE A 64 -5.60 -3.84 -3.42
N GLY A 65 -4.76 -3.01 -2.79
CA GLY A 65 -4.78 -1.57 -2.96
C GLY A 65 -4.46 -1.15 -4.39
N ALA A 66 -3.46 -1.75 -5.03
CA ALA A 66 -3.07 -1.37 -6.39
C ALA A 66 -4.14 -1.77 -7.42
N VAL A 67 -4.82 -2.90 -7.21
CA VAL A 67 -5.97 -3.29 -8.05
C VAL A 67 -7.13 -2.30 -7.88
N ILE A 68 -7.46 -1.92 -6.65
CA ILE A 68 -8.53 -0.94 -6.40
C ILE A 68 -8.16 0.41 -7.02
N PHE A 69 -6.92 0.88 -6.83
CA PHE A 69 -6.45 2.13 -7.38
C PHE A 69 -6.44 2.13 -8.92
N LEU A 70 -6.03 1.03 -9.55
CA LEU A 70 -6.10 0.83 -11.00
C LEU A 70 -7.53 0.99 -11.52
N ILE A 71 -8.51 0.37 -10.85
CA ILE A 71 -9.92 0.47 -11.24
C ILE A 71 -10.39 1.93 -11.15
N ILE A 72 -10.05 2.64 -10.08
CA ILE A 72 -10.38 4.07 -9.91
C ILE A 72 -9.77 4.90 -11.04
N LEU A 73 -8.49 4.68 -11.37
CA LEU A 73 -7.81 5.38 -12.47
C LEU A 73 -8.49 5.13 -13.82
N VAL A 74 -8.83 3.88 -14.13
CA VAL A 74 -9.51 3.54 -15.39
C VAL A 74 -10.86 4.24 -15.50
N ILE A 75 -11.64 4.28 -14.42
CA ILE A 75 -12.93 4.99 -14.38
C ILE A 75 -12.73 6.49 -14.62
N ILE A 76 -11.73 7.09 -13.98
CA ILE A 76 -11.43 8.53 -14.13
C ILE A 76 -11.01 8.86 -15.56
N TYR A 77 -10.11 8.08 -16.16
CA TYR A 77 -9.69 8.30 -17.55
C TYR A 77 -10.82 8.12 -18.56
N ALA A 78 -11.68 7.12 -18.34
CA ALA A 78 -12.88 6.93 -19.15
C ALA A 78 -13.81 8.15 -19.06
N ALA A 79 -14.05 8.67 -17.85
CA ALA A 79 -14.89 9.85 -17.62
C ALA A 79 -14.30 11.14 -18.23
N GLN A 80 -12.99 11.24 -18.36
CA GLN A 80 -12.29 12.35 -19.02
C GLN A 80 -12.29 12.26 -20.57
N GLY A 81 -12.85 11.20 -21.15
CA GLY A 81 -12.94 11.02 -22.60
C GLY A 81 -11.80 10.23 -23.23
N TYR A 82 -10.88 9.67 -22.44
CA TYR A 82 -9.77 8.84 -22.93
C TYR A 82 -10.16 7.39 -23.24
N GLY A 83 -11.45 7.10 -23.41
CA GLY A 83 -11.97 5.74 -23.60
C GLY A 83 -11.34 4.98 -24.76
N SER A 84 -11.04 5.66 -25.87
CA SER A 84 -10.41 5.08 -27.06
C SER A 84 -8.94 4.70 -26.87
N LEU A 85 -8.28 5.23 -25.83
CA LEU A 85 -6.88 5.00 -25.51
C LEU A 85 -6.69 4.03 -24.33
N ILE A 86 -7.77 3.50 -23.76
CA ILE A 86 -7.73 2.65 -22.55
C ILE A 86 -6.75 1.49 -22.68
N THR A 87 -6.71 0.80 -23.83
CA THR A 87 -5.77 -0.32 -24.05
C THR A 87 -4.30 0.11 -23.98
N SER A 88 -3.95 1.25 -24.56
CA SER A 88 -2.59 1.82 -24.49
C SER A 88 -2.26 2.39 -23.10
N ILE A 89 -3.25 2.92 -22.39
CA ILE A 89 -3.09 3.41 -21.02
C ILE A 89 -2.90 2.24 -20.05
N LEU A 90 -3.64 1.14 -20.23
CA LEU A 90 -3.56 -0.04 -19.37
C LEU A 90 -2.16 -0.66 -19.34
N SER A 91 -1.47 -0.75 -20.48
CA SER A 91 -0.10 -1.30 -20.51
C SER A 91 0.89 -0.46 -19.68
N TYR A 92 0.72 0.85 -19.66
CA TYR A 92 1.51 1.77 -18.84
C TYR A 92 1.12 1.65 -17.35
N LEU A 93 -0.17 1.55 -17.05
CA LEU A 93 -0.68 1.43 -15.68
C LEU A 93 -0.25 0.13 -14.98
N VAL A 94 -0.04 -0.97 -15.73
CA VAL A 94 0.50 -2.22 -15.16
C VAL A 94 1.87 -2.00 -14.51
N ILE A 95 2.73 -1.15 -15.08
CA ILE A 95 4.05 -0.85 -14.52
C ILE A 95 3.91 -0.14 -13.16
N TYR A 96 2.96 0.79 -13.04
CA TYR A 96 2.67 1.46 -11.76
C TYR A 96 2.15 0.50 -10.70
N VAL A 97 1.24 -0.41 -11.08
CA VAL A 97 0.73 -1.42 -10.15
C VAL A 97 1.88 -2.26 -9.59
N VAL A 98 2.83 -2.67 -10.43
CA VAL A 98 4.03 -3.40 -9.97
C VAL A 98 4.87 -2.55 -9.02
N ALA A 99 5.08 -1.27 -9.34
CA ALA A 99 5.82 -0.35 -8.47
C ALA A 99 5.14 -0.15 -7.11
N ASP A 100 3.82 0.03 -7.10
CA ASP A 100 3.01 0.22 -5.89
C ASP A 100 3.05 -1.01 -4.99
N ILE A 101 2.99 -2.21 -5.58
CA ILE A 101 3.16 -3.47 -4.83
C ILE A 101 4.54 -3.54 -4.20
N ILE A 102 5.61 -3.23 -4.95
CA ILE A 102 6.99 -3.23 -4.42
C ILE A 102 7.11 -2.23 -3.26
N LEU A 103 6.56 -1.03 -3.41
CA LEU A 103 6.60 0.00 -2.37
C LEU A 103 5.80 -0.40 -1.13
N ALA A 104 4.65 -1.05 -1.28
CA ALA A 104 3.89 -1.59 -0.16
C ALA A 104 4.64 -2.71 0.58
N ILE A 105 5.38 -3.56 -0.13
CA ILE A 105 6.25 -4.60 0.47
C ILE A 105 7.37 -3.94 1.27
N VAL A 106 8.10 -3.01 0.66
CA VAL A 106 9.18 -2.27 1.32
C VAL A 106 8.64 -1.52 2.54
N GLY A 107 7.49 -0.86 2.40
CA GLY A 107 6.82 -0.19 3.50
C GLY A 107 6.46 -1.16 4.62
N GLY A 108 5.87 -2.31 4.30
CA GLY A 108 5.55 -3.36 5.28
C GLY A 108 6.77 -3.83 6.06
N VAL A 109 7.89 -4.02 5.38
CA VAL A 109 9.18 -4.35 6.02
C VAL A 109 9.63 -3.22 6.94
N LEU A 110 9.69 -1.98 6.45
CA LEU A 110 10.12 -0.81 7.22
C LEU A 110 9.25 -0.58 8.47
N GLY A 111 7.93 -0.69 8.33
CA GLY A 111 7.00 -0.55 9.44
C GLY A 111 7.24 -1.58 10.54
N SER A 112 7.50 -2.84 10.17
CA SER A 112 7.86 -3.88 11.14
C SER A 112 9.21 -3.65 11.80
N VAL A 113 10.20 -3.13 11.07
CA VAL A 113 11.51 -2.75 11.65
C VAL A 113 11.33 -1.64 12.68
N ILE A 114 10.62 -0.56 12.33
CA ILE A 114 10.32 0.54 13.25
C ILE A 114 9.62 0.02 14.52
N ARG A 115 8.68 -0.92 14.37
CA ARG A 115 7.98 -1.53 15.51
C ARG A 115 8.88 -2.41 16.37
N ALA A 116 9.87 -3.06 15.78
CA ALA A 116 10.84 -3.88 16.50
C ALA A 116 11.72 -3.01 17.41
N GLU A 117 12.28 -1.93 16.86
CA GLU A 117 13.10 -0.97 17.62
C GLU A 117 12.36 -0.43 18.86
N ILE A 118 11.12 0.02 18.69
CA ILE A 118 10.32 0.56 19.82
C ILE A 118 10.03 -0.50 20.88
N LYS A 119 9.87 -1.76 20.49
CA LYS A 119 9.58 -2.85 21.43
C LYS A 119 10.83 -3.23 22.24
N GLU A 120 12.02 -3.09 21.66
CA GLU A 120 13.28 -3.41 22.32
C GLU A 120 13.77 -2.30 23.26
N THR A 121 13.27 -1.06 23.11
CA THR A 121 13.52 0.01 24.07
C THR A 121 12.66 -0.21 25.33
N PRO A 122 13.22 -0.62 26.48
CA PRO A 122 12.46 -0.59 27.72
C PRO A 122 12.08 0.86 28.02
N VAL A 123 10.79 1.11 28.24
CA VAL A 123 10.32 2.39 28.74
C VAL A 123 10.97 2.60 30.11
N GLN A 124 11.99 3.45 30.16
CA GLN A 124 12.58 3.89 31.42
C GLN A 124 11.59 4.91 32.02
N GLU A 125 10.68 4.42 32.85
CA GLU A 125 9.91 5.25 33.81
C GLU A 125 10.72 5.50 35.07
#